data_AF-A0A2T6KTT5-F1
#
_entry.id   AF-A0A2T6KTT5-F1
#
_cell.length_a   1.000
_cell.length_b   1.000
_cell.length_c   1.000
_cell.angle_alpha   90.00
_cell.angle_beta   90.00
_cell.angle_gamma   90.00
#
_symmetry.space_group_name_H-M   'P 1'
#
loop_
_entity.id
_entity.type
_entity.pdbx_description
1 polymer ?
#
loop_
_entity_poly.entity_id
_entity_poly.type
_entity_poly.pdbx_seq_one_letter_code
_entity_poly.pdbx_strand_id
1 'polypeptide(L)'
;MTSPAFPDRSFPMDHPAIEADMVAMHDHRHTSATTAHSLVAGHIWTAIRALGMTGGRMLLRGTDPEALAGMPEALRASRPGQGDQLQADIPRRGKRHLGVDLAAFVPDYMPGQFDVVVLNASYADVVHHDGTLRESRWQEHNQAVLSSLSYTAPGGLTAALVSADVLDAPDPGPRRAMAVLADLLGAARLPGGSLRKVAGCDSPVDLLLLRRRPDGQPRGGARFETSVQFLLDSVPVRHSEYFQDRPGDMLGRPVTKPMPWGPPRLTIQPDMVPLDQDLRTTLSQIVRNAIGWGLTARPNMPGDGRDAQSPTQARGRGPGSTPGPPASWSGSDRGRAPARPPSPREMPGPDHPGPQL
;
A
#
# COMPACT_ATOMS: atom_id res chain seq x y z
N MET A 1 -27.02 -5.23 -3.40
CA MET A 1 -26.49 -3.95 -2.91
C MET A 1 -26.04 -3.17 -4.13
N THR A 2 -26.75 -2.08 -4.40
CA THR A 2 -26.62 -1.23 -5.58
C THR A 2 -25.37 -0.36 -5.49
N SER A 3 -24.61 -0.31 -6.59
CA SER A 3 -23.48 0.59 -6.80
C SER A 3 -23.87 2.04 -6.50
N PRO A 4 -23.02 2.87 -5.86
CA PRO A 4 -23.34 4.28 -5.70
C PRO A 4 -23.37 4.94 -7.07
N ALA A 5 -24.50 5.55 -7.41
CA ALA A 5 -24.66 6.33 -8.62
C ALA A 5 -23.78 7.59 -8.50
N PHE A 6 -22.86 7.75 -9.45
CA PHE A 6 -22.16 9.01 -9.66
C PHE A 6 -23.19 10.07 -10.08
N PRO A 7 -23.10 11.32 -9.59
CA PRO A 7 -23.96 12.39 -10.07
C PRO A 7 -23.69 12.62 -11.56
N ASP A 8 -24.76 12.64 -12.34
CA ASP A 8 -24.77 13.03 -13.75
C ASP A 8 -24.30 14.49 -13.87
N ARG A 9 -23.01 14.68 -14.06
CA ARG A 9 -22.42 15.92 -14.52
C ARG A 9 -22.11 15.71 -15.97
N SER A 10 -22.88 16.33 -16.85
CA SER A 10 -22.53 16.48 -18.25
C SER A 10 -21.19 17.23 -18.34
N PHE A 11 -20.11 16.45 -18.46
CA PHE A 11 -18.78 16.97 -18.73
C PHE A 11 -18.75 17.44 -20.18
N PRO A 12 -18.26 18.66 -20.47
CA PRO A 12 -17.87 18.96 -21.84
C PRO A 12 -16.69 18.03 -22.16
N MET A 13 -16.95 16.99 -22.95
CA MET A 13 -15.95 16.04 -23.45
C MET A 13 -14.89 16.72 -24.35
N ASP A 14 -15.06 18.02 -24.64
CA ASP A 14 -14.26 18.81 -25.58
C ASP A 14 -13.18 19.67 -24.89
N HIS A 15 -12.58 19.20 -23.79
CA HIS A 15 -11.43 19.91 -23.17
C HIS A 15 -10.13 19.15 -23.45
N PRO A 16 -9.13 19.77 -24.12
CA PRO A 16 -7.91 19.08 -24.57
C PRO A 16 -7.07 18.47 -23.43
N ALA A 17 -7.20 18.99 -22.20
CA ALA A 17 -6.58 18.39 -21.02
C ALA A 17 -7.18 17.01 -20.66
N ILE A 18 -8.49 16.82 -20.85
CA ILE A 18 -9.16 15.53 -20.59
C ILE A 18 -8.74 14.51 -21.63
N GLU A 19 -8.66 14.90 -22.91
CA GLU A 19 -8.15 14.04 -23.98
C GLU A 19 -6.70 13.59 -23.72
N ALA A 20 -5.83 14.52 -23.31
CA ALA A 20 -4.45 14.20 -22.97
C ALA A 20 -4.33 13.24 -21.78
N ASP A 21 -5.16 13.43 -20.76
CA ASP A 21 -5.22 12.52 -19.61
C ASP A 21 -5.70 11.12 -20.03
N MET A 22 -6.71 11.04 -20.90
CA MET A 22 -7.18 9.76 -21.44
C MET A 22 -6.11 9.03 -22.25
N VAL A 23 -5.36 9.75 -23.10
CA VAL A 23 -4.25 9.20 -23.86
C VAL A 23 -3.14 8.71 -22.93
N ALA A 24 -2.73 9.53 -21.95
CA ALA A 24 -1.70 9.14 -20.98
C ALA A 24 -2.11 7.91 -20.16
N MET A 25 -3.37 7.81 -19.74
CA MET A 25 -3.90 6.64 -19.03
C MET A 25 -4.00 5.41 -19.93
N HIS A 26 -4.37 5.58 -21.21
CA HIS A 26 -4.36 4.50 -22.19
C HIS A 26 -2.94 3.96 -22.38
N ASP A 27 -1.98 4.84 -22.62
CA ASP A 27 -0.58 4.51 -22.82
C ASP A 27 0.04 3.84 -21.59
N HIS A 28 -0.29 4.34 -20.38
CA HIS A 28 0.10 3.69 -19.12
C HIS A 28 -0.39 2.24 -19.05
N ARG A 29 -1.63 1.95 -19.47
CA ARG A 29 -2.18 0.59 -19.42
C ARG A 29 -1.55 -0.36 -20.43
N HIS A 30 -1.07 0.16 -21.56
CA HIS A 30 -0.55 -0.65 -22.66
C HIS A 30 0.98 -0.67 -22.75
N THR A 31 1.68 0.16 -21.97
CA THR A 31 3.14 0.16 -21.89
C THR A 31 3.60 -0.32 -20.52
N SER A 32 4.25 -1.49 -20.49
CA SER A 32 4.75 -2.09 -19.25
C SER A 32 5.88 -1.28 -18.63
N ALA A 33 5.77 -1.05 -17.31
CA ALA A 33 6.84 -0.57 -16.43
C ALA A 33 7.44 -1.70 -15.56
N THR A 34 7.06 -2.95 -15.82
CA THR A 34 7.30 -4.09 -14.90
C THR A 34 8.79 -4.35 -14.67
N THR A 35 9.65 -4.08 -15.65
CA THR A 35 11.12 -4.15 -15.48
C THR A 35 11.62 -3.12 -14.47
N ALA A 36 11.15 -1.87 -14.54
CA ALA A 36 11.48 -0.84 -13.58
C ALA A 36 10.90 -1.16 -12.20
N HIS A 37 9.64 -1.63 -12.12
CA HIS A 37 9.06 -2.09 -10.86
C HIS A 37 9.88 -3.21 -10.22
N SER A 38 10.40 -4.16 -11.01
CA SER A 38 11.26 -5.25 -10.52
C SER A 38 12.60 -4.73 -9.97
N LEU A 39 13.19 -3.72 -10.62
CA LEU A 39 14.41 -3.06 -10.15
C LEU A 39 14.17 -2.41 -8.79
N VAL A 40 13.12 -1.59 -8.70
CA VAL A 40 12.75 -0.88 -7.47
C VAL A 40 12.41 -1.86 -6.35
N ALA A 41 11.66 -2.93 -6.64
CA ALA A 41 11.33 -3.99 -5.69
C ALA A 41 12.58 -4.64 -5.09
N GLY A 42 13.61 -4.91 -5.90
CA GLY A 42 14.88 -5.45 -5.42
C GLY A 42 15.58 -4.55 -4.39
N HIS A 43 15.47 -3.23 -4.55
CA HIS A 43 16.00 -2.24 -3.61
C HIS A 43 15.12 -2.12 -2.35
N ILE A 44 13.80 -2.13 -2.51
CA ILE A 44 12.83 -2.18 -1.40
C ILE A 44 13.12 -3.38 -0.48
N TRP A 45 13.25 -4.60 -1.03
CA TRP A 45 13.53 -5.79 -0.24
C TRP A 45 14.92 -5.78 0.41
N THR A 46 15.91 -5.15 -0.24
CA THR A 46 17.24 -4.95 0.37
C THR A 46 17.13 -4.05 1.60
N ALA A 47 16.38 -2.94 1.51
CA ALA A 47 16.18 -2.01 2.62
C ALA A 47 15.36 -2.65 3.77
N ILE A 48 14.27 -3.35 3.45
CA ILE A 48 13.41 -4.06 4.41
C ILE A 48 14.23 -5.07 5.24
N ARG A 49 15.09 -5.86 4.58
CA ARG A 49 15.97 -6.81 5.27
C ARG A 49 17.00 -6.13 6.15
N ALA A 50 17.61 -5.05 5.67
CA ALA A 50 18.59 -4.29 6.43
C ALA A 50 17.98 -3.61 7.67
N LEU A 51 16.67 -3.31 7.64
CA LEU A 51 15.90 -2.84 8.79
C LEU A 51 15.51 -3.95 9.78
N GLY A 52 15.90 -5.20 9.54
CA GLY A 52 15.70 -6.33 10.45
C GLY A 52 14.58 -7.31 10.06
N MET A 53 13.85 -7.07 8.97
CA MET A 53 12.78 -7.96 8.54
C MET A 53 13.32 -9.09 7.65
N THR A 54 13.43 -10.30 8.19
CA THR A 54 13.94 -11.47 7.44
C THR A 54 12.88 -12.53 7.13
N GLY A 55 11.66 -12.39 7.63
CA GLY A 55 10.52 -13.30 7.45
C GLY A 55 9.24 -12.63 7.94
N GLY A 56 8.13 -13.37 8.03
CA GLY A 56 6.81 -12.83 8.41
C GLY A 56 5.85 -12.83 7.22
N ARG A 57 4.68 -12.21 7.38
CA ARG A 57 3.64 -12.10 6.34
C ARG A 57 3.79 -10.79 5.57
N MET A 58 3.70 -10.86 4.25
CA MET A 58 3.66 -9.69 3.37
C MET A 58 2.33 -9.55 2.66
N LEU A 59 1.94 -8.29 2.44
CA LEU A 59 0.86 -7.90 1.54
C LEU A 59 1.42 -6.99 0.44
N LEU A 60 1.05 -7.29 -0.80
CA LEU A 60 1.45 -6.58 -2.00
C LEU A 60 0.19 -5.98 -2.62
N ARG A 61 0.20 -4.69 -2.93
CA ARG A 61 -0.99 -3.98 -3.40
C ARG A 61 -0.69 -3.11 -4.60
N GLY A 62 -1.65 -3.05 -5.52
CA GLY A 62 -1.62 -2.16 -6.67
C GLY A 62 -0.89 -2.77 -7.85
N THR A 63 -0.21 -1.95 -8.65
CA THR A 63 0.32 -2.36 -9.96
C THR A 63 1.53 -3.29 -9.85
N ASP A 64 1.52 -4.37 -10.64
CA ASP A 64 2.59 -5.37 -10.74
C ASP A 64 2.96 -6.04 -9.39
N PRO A 65 1.99 -6.58 -8.63
CA PRO A 65 2.28 -7.11 -7.29
C PRO A 65 3.25 -8.29 -7.34
N GLU A 66 3.23 -9.14 -8.37
CA GLU A 66 4.22 -10.23 -8.51
C GLU A 66 5.65 -9.69 -8.74
N ALA A 67 5.81 -8.57 -9.46
CA ALA A 67 7.12 -7.93 -9.60
C ALA A 67 7.58 -7.30 -8.27
N LEU A 68 6.67 -6.65 -7.55
CA LEU A 68 6.92 -6.13 -6.20
C LEU A 68 7.23 -7.23 -5.20
N ALA A 69 6.70 -8.44 -5.38
CA ALA A 69 7.04 -9.61 -4.60
C ALA A 69 8.52 -10.00 -4.75
N GLY A 70 9.22 -9.49 -5.77
CA GLY A 70 10.55 -9.96 -6.15
C GLY A 70 10.52 -11.27 -6.96
N MET A 71 9.35 -11.65 -7.50
CA MET A 71 9.20 -12.86 -8.32
C MET A 71 9.91 -12.68 -9.66
N PRO A 72 10.69 -13.68 -10.16
CA PRO A 72 11.27 -13.63 -11.49
C PRO A 72 10.20 -13.56 -12.58
N GLU A 73 10.50 -12.85 -13.66
CA GLU A 73 9.59 -12.66 -14.80
C GLU A 73 9.03 -13.97 -15.35
N ALA A 74 9.87 -15.00 -15.51
CA ALA A 74 9.46 -16.30 -16.03
C ALA A 74 8.45 -17.08 -15.17
N LEU A 75 8.19 -16.62 -13.93
CA LEU A 75 7.28 -17.28 -13.00
C LEU A 75 5.99 -16.47 -12.74
N ARG A 76 5.85 -15.29 -13.36
CA ARG A 76 4.70 -14.41 -13.16
C ARG A 76 3.49 -14.89 -13.96
N ALA A 77 2.33 -14.90 -13.34
CA ALA A 77 1.07 -15.31 -13.98
C ALA A 77 0.18 -14.11 -14.35
N SER A 78 0.35 -12.96 -13.68
CA SER A 78 -0.43 -11.75 -13.91
C SER A 78 -0.01 -11.02 -15.18
N ARG A 79 -0.96 -10.31 -15.81
CA ARG A 79 -0.62 -9.43 -16.94
C ARG A 79 0.22 -8.24 -16.44
N PRO A 80 1.29 -7.84 -17.15
CA PRO A 80 2.04 -6.63 -16.84
C PRO A 80 1.13 -5.40 -16.73
N GLY A 81 1.36 -4.57 -15.72
CA GLY A 81 0.57 -3.37 -15.43
C GLY A 81 -0.74 -3.62 -14.69
N GLN A 82 -1.13 -4.88 -14.44
CA GLN A 82 -2.35 -5.20 -13.72
C GLN A 82 -2.24 -4.84 -12.24
N GLY A 83 -3.33 -4.26 -11.70
CA GLY A 83 -3.47 -3.98 -10.27
C GLY A 83 -4.18 -5.13 -9.56
N ASP A 84 -3.57 -5.68 -8.52
CA ASP A 84 -4.15 -6.74 -7.70
C ASP A 84 -3.70 -6.59 -6.23
N GLN A 85 -4.26 -7.42 -5.35
CA GLN A 85 -3.78 -7.55 -3.97
C GLN A 85 -3.38 -9.01 -3.72
N LEU A 86 -2.10 -9.23 -3.43
CA LEU A 86 -1.53 -10.55 -3.21
C LEU A 86 -0.86 -10.62 -1.84
N GLN A 87 -0.90 -11.78 -1.21
CA GLN A 87 -0.25 -12.04 0.07
C GLN A 87 0.61 -13.29 0.01
N ALA A 88 1.62 -13.34 0.87
CA ALA A 88 2.46 -14.52 1.06
C ALA A 88 3.30 -14.40 2.34
N ASP A 89 4.01 -15.48 2.68
CA ASP A 89 5.13 -15.40 3.62
C ASP A 89 6.37 -14.82 2.93
N ILE A 90 7.09 -13.95 3.64
CA ILE A 90 8.36 -13.37 3.22
C ILE A 90 9.43 -14.46 3.22
N PRO A 91 10.08 -14.76 2.08
CA PRO A 91 11.18 -15.71 2.03
C PRO A 91 12.33 -15.34 2.97
N ARG A 92 12.99 -16.35 3.54
CA ARG A 92 14.09 -16.12 4.50
C ARG A 92 15.35 -15.48 3.90
N ARG A 93 15.54 -15.55 2.59
CA ARG A 93 16.76 -15.08 1.90
C ARG A 93 16.45 -14.49 0.54
N GLY A 94 17.38 -13.64 0.07
CA GLY A 94 17.39 -13.10 -1.28
C GLY A 94 16.54 -11.83 -1.45
N LYS A 95 16.91 -11.02 -2.44
CA LYS A 95 16.10 -9.90 -2.97
C LYS A 95 15.18 -10.33 -4.11
N ARG A 96 15.46 -11.50 -4.70
CA ARG A 96 14.58 -12.23 -5.61
C ARG A 96 13.99 -13.36 -4.82
N HIS A 97 12.67 -13.44 -4.85
CA HIS A 97 11.90 -14.36 -4.07
C HIS A 97 11.52 -15.52 -4.98
N LEU A 98 12.34 -16.58 -4.95
CA LEU A 98 12.09 -17.82 -5.71
C LEU A 98 11.12 -18.70 -4.93
N GLY A 99 10.10 -19.24 -5.61
CA GLY A 99 9.15 -20.16 -5.01
C GLY A 99 8.25 -19.53 -3.94
N VAL A 100 7.95 -18.23 -4.05
CA VAL A 100 6.89 -17.62 -3.22
C VAL A 100 5.54 -18.11 -3.70
N ASP A 101 4.76 -18.61 -2.74
CA ASP A 101 3.37 -18.95 -2.94
C ASP A 101 2.51 -17.69 -2.75
N LEU A 102 2.27 -16.96 -3.85
CA LEU A 102 1.44 -15.76 -3.86
C LEU A 102 -0.03 -16.17 -3.95
N ALA A 103 -0.80 -15.83 -2.93
CA ALA A 103 -2.24 -16.02 -2.91
C ALA A 103 -2.97 -14.68 -3.10
N ALA A 104 -4.13 -14.71 -3.74
CA ALA A 104 -5.02 -13.56 -3.78
C ALA A 104 -5.42 -13.16 -2.35
N PHE A 105 -5.34 -11.86 -2.06
CA PHE A 105 -5.83 -11.30 -0.81
C PHE A 105 -7.22 -10.69 -1.05
N VAL A 106 -8.22 -11.21 -0.34
CA VAL A 106 -9.54 -10.60 -0.27
C VAL A 106 -9.57 -9.76 1.00
N PRO A 107 -9.74 -8.43 0.90
CA PRO A 107 -9.76 -7.57 2.08
C PRO A 107 -10.81 -8.01 3.09
N ASP A 108 -10.34 -8.46 4.25
CA ASP A 108 -11.09 -8.44 5.49
C ASP A 108 -10.60 -7.26 6.35
N TYR A 109 -11.41 -6.82 7.31
CA TYR A 109 -10.97 -5.81 8.25
C TYR A 109 -10.22 -6.49 9.40
N MET A 110 -8.97 -6.89 9.14
CA MET A 110 -8.01 -7.35 10.15
C MET A 110 -6.82 -6.39 10.25
N PRO A 111 -6.87 -5.38 11.15
CA PRO A 111 -5.76 -4.47 11.36
C PRO A 111 -4.49 -5.20 11.80
N GLY A 112 -3.34 -4.76 11.30
CA GLY A 112 -2.04 -5.30 11.70
C GLY A 112 -1.77 -6.75 11.28
N GLN A 113 -2.43 -7.25 10.24
CA GLN A 113 -2.27 -8.61 9.76
C GLN A 113 -0.89 -8.87 9.12
N PHE A 114 -0.21 -7.87 8.58
CA PHE A 114 1.01 -8.08 7.81
C PHE A 114 2.22 -7.41 8.44
N ASP A 115 3.35 -8.11 8.47
CA ASP A 115 4.62 -7.59 8.98
C ASP A 115 5.22 -6.57 8.00
N VAL A 116 4.96 -6.76 6.70
CA VAL A 116 5.36 -5.86 5.62
C VAL A 116 4.19 -5.61 4.66
N VAL A 117 3.99 -4.37 4.25
CA VAL A 117 3.11 -4.03 3.13
C VAL A 117 3.91 -3.30 2.04
N VAL A 118 3.84 -3.75 0.79
CA VAL A 118 4.42 -3.05 -0.37
C VAL A 118 3.30 -2.60 -1.28
N LEU A 119 3.18 -1.28 -1.48
CA LEU A 119 2.18 -0.64 -2.31
C LEU A 119 2.82 -0.02 -3.55
N ASN A 120 2.28 -0.29 -4.73
CA ASN A 120 2.52 0.50 -5.93
C ASN A 120 1.19 1.10 -6.40
N ALA A 121 0.94 2.36 -6.04
CA ALA A 121 -0.32 3.00 -6.35
C ALA A 121 -0.51 3.15 -7.86
N SER A 122 -1.71 2.85 -8.34
CA SER A 122 -2.05 2.92 -9.76
C SER A 122 -1.81 4.32 -10.31
N TYR A 123 -1.26 4.42 -11.53
CA TYR A 123 -1.01 5.70 -12.21
C TYR A 123 -0.08 6.67 -11.44
N ALA A 124 0.82 6.15 -10.60
CA ALA A 124 1.81 6.95 -9.86
C ALA A 124 2.69 7.83 -10.76
N ASP A 125 3.02 7.37 -11.97
CA ASP A 125 3.87 8.05 -12.95
C ASP A 125 3.10 8.88 -13.99
N VAL A 126 1.76 8.83 -14.00
CA VAL A 126 0.95 9.59 -14.97
C VAL A 126 0.97 11.08 -14.65
N VAL A 127 0.83 11.94 -15.63
CA VAL A 127 0.67 13.38 -15.46
C VAL A 127 -0.80 13.74 -15.73
N HIS A 128 -1.60 13.92 -14.68
CA HIS A 128 -2.97 14.42 -14.84
C HIS A 128 -2.99 15.94 -14.99
N HIS A 129 -3.52 16.40 -16.10
CA HIS A 129 -3.74 17.79 -16.46
C HIS A 129 -5.09 18.30 -15.95
N ASP A 130 -6.12 17.45 -15.97
CA ASP A 130 -7.40 17.77 -15.37
C ASP A 130 -7.28 17.89 -13.84
N GLY A 131 -7.87 18.96 -13.31
CA GLY A 131 -7.79 19.27 -11.88
C GLY A 131 -8.53 18.24 -11.03
N THR A 132 -9.65 17.69 -11.52
CA THR A 132 -10.46 16.71 -10.80
C THR A 132 -9.80 15.34 -10.79
N LEU A 133 -9.23 14.88 -11.92
CA LEU A 133 -8.47 13.63 -11.96
C LEU A 133 -7.22 13.68 -11.06
N ARG A 134 -6.51 14.82 -11.06
CA ARG A 134 -5.36 15.01 -10.16
C ARG A 134 -5.77 14.95 -8.68
N GLU A 135 -6.87 15.61 -8.31
CA GLU A 135 -7.41 15.58 -6.95
C GLU A 135 -7.86 14.16 -6.55
N SER A 136 -8.58 13.45 -7.43
CA SER A 136 -8.99 12.06 -7.20
C SER A 136 -7.79 11.16 -6.93
N ARG A 137 -6.76 11.23 -7.78
CA ARG A 137 -5.54 10.44 -7.61
C ARG A 137 -4.83 10.78 -6.30
N TRP A 138 -4.74 12.06 -5.94
CA TRP A 138 -4.15 12.46 -4.67
C TRP A 138 -4.91 11.83 -3.49
N GLN A 139 -6.24 11.89 -3.48
CA GLN A 139 -7.06 11.24 -2.43
C GLN A 139 -6.86 9.73 -2.41
N GLU A 140 -6.90 9.07 -3.57
CA GLU A 140 -6.72 7.63 -3.72
C GLU A 140 -5.36 7.15 -3.20
N HIS A 141 -4.27 7.85 -3.54
CA HIS A 141 -2.93 7.51 -3.09
C HIS A 141 -2.77 7.66 -1.58
N ASN A 142 -3.27 8.75 -1.02
CA ASN A 142 -3.25 8.96 0.43
C ASN A 142 -4.05 7.89 1.16
N GLN A 143 -5.25 7.56 0.67
CA GLN A 143 -6.08 6.51 1.24
C GLN A 143 -5.42 5.13 1.12
N ALA A 144 -4.75 4.85 0.00
CA ALA A 144 -4.03 3.60 -0.21
C ALA A 144 -2.88 3.46 0.80
N VAL A 145 -2.11 4.52 1.05
CA VAL A 145 -1.04 4.52 2.08
C VAL A 145 -1.62 4.33 3.48
N LEU A 146 -2.66 5.07 3.86
CA LEU A 146 -3.31 4.95 5.17
C LEU A 146 -3.88 3.55 5.40
N SER A 147 -4.53 2.97 4.39
CA SER A 147 -5.03 1.60 4.42
C SER A 147 -3.90 0.58 4.50
N SER A 148 -2.78 0.78 3.79
CA SER A 148 -1.60 -0.08 3.92
C SER A 148 -1.00 -0.02 5.32
N LEU A 149 -0.96 1.17 5.94
CA LEU A 149 -0.54 1.33 7.34
C LEU A 149 -1.48 0.64 8.32
N SER A 150 -2.80 0.60 8.07
CA SER A 150 -3.73 -0.14 8.93
C SER A 150 -3.55 -1.66 8.83
N TYR A 151 -3.17 -2.18 7.66
CA TYR A 151 -2.84 -3.59 7.49
C TYR A 151 -1.47 -3.98 8.07
N THR A 152 -0.60 -3.00 8.29
CA THR A 152 0.76 -3.24 8.80
C THR A 152 0.74 -3.41 10.32
N ALA A 153 1.33 -4.48 10.83
CA ALA A 153 1.48 -4.75 12.26
C ALA A 153 2.26 -3.60 12.95
N PRO A 154 1.95 -3.23 14.21
CA PRO A 154 2.79 -2.33 14.99
C PRO A 154 4.25 -2.81 15.00
N GLY A 155 5.19 -1.93 14.63
CA GLY A 155 6.61 -2.27 14.45
C GLY A 155 6.97 -2.87 13.08
N GLY A 156 5.98 -3.14 12.23
CA GLY A 156 6.15 -3.56 10.84
C GLY A 156 6.49 -2.40 9.89
N LEU A 157 6.68 -2.73 8.60
CA LEU A 157 7.12 -1.78 7.57
C LEU A 157 6.10 -1.63 6.45
N THR A 158 5.98 -0.42 5.92
CA THR A 158 5.28 -0.16 4.66
C THR A 158 6.22 0.52 3.68
N ALA A 159 6.37 -0.04 2.48
CA ALA A 159 7.02 0.64 1.35
C ALA A 159 5.93 1.04 0.34
N ALA A 160 5.93 2.29 -0.12
CA ALA A 160 4.88 2.78 -1.02
C ALA A 160 5.46 3.59 -2.17
N LEU A 161 5.19 3.15 -3.40
CA LEU A 161 5.39 3.94 -4.62
C LEU A 161 4.11 4.72 -4.90
N VAL A 162 4.21 6.05 -4.86
CA VAL A 162 3.07 6.98 -4.98
C VAL A 162 3.46 8.19 -5.81
N SER A 163 2.47 8.95 -6.28
CA SER A 163 2.75 10.25 -6.89
C SER A 163 3.41 11.23 -5.91
N ALA A 164 4.26 12.12 -6.43
CA ALA A 164 4.90 13.19 -5.66
C ALA A 164 3.91 14.08 -4.87
N ASP A 165 2.66 14.17 -5.34
CA ASP A 165 1.58 14.92 -4.69
C ASP A 165 1.31 14.44 -3.26
N VAL A 166 1.60 13.18 -2.90
CA VAL A 166 1.43 12.70 -1.52
C VAL A 166 2.25 13.55 -0.54
N LEU A 167 3.51 13.86 -0.89
CA LEU A 167 4.39 14.67 -0.06
C LEU A 167 4.27 16.18 -0.33
N ASP A 168 3.95 16.60 -1.55
CA ASP A 168 3.99 18.02 -1.93
C ASP A 168 2.65 18.74 -1.80
N ALA A 169 1.51 18.04 -1.84
CA ALA A 169 0.19 18.67 -1.89
C ALA A 169 -0.03 19.67 -0.75
N PRO A 170 -0.83 20.73 -1.00
CA PRO A 170 -0.92 21.83 -0.08
C PRO A 170 -1.58 21.50 1.26
N ASP A 171 -2.55 20.59 1.23
CA ASP A 171 -3.23 20.11 2.42
C ASP A 171 -2.34 19.12 3.18
N PRO A 172 -1.98 19.42 4.45
CA PRO A 172 -1.21 18.51 5.29
C PRO A 172 -2.06 17.40 5.94
N GLY A 173 -3.39 17.44 5.81
CA GLY A 173 -4.33 16.53 6.49
C GLY A 173 -3.96 15.05 6.36
N PRO A 174 -3.79 14.52 5.13
CA PRO A 174 -3.40 13.12 4.95
C PRO A 174 -2.03 12.78 5.55
N ARG A 175 -1.04 13.68 5.43
CA ARG A 175 0.30 13.45 5.98
C ARG A 175 0.30 13.47 7.50
N ARG A 176 -0.52 14.32 8.12
CA ARG A 176 -0.79 14.29 9.57
C ARG A 176 -1.43 12.97 9.99
N ALA A 177 -2.40 12.46 9.23
CA ALA A 177 -3.00 11.16 9.49
C ALA A 177 -1.98 10.02 9.38
N MET A 178 -1.09 10.05 8.39
CA MET A 178 0.02 9.09 8.29
C MET A 178 0.98 9.22 9.49
N ALA A 179 1.35 10.43 9.90
CA ALA A 179 2.23 10.70 11.03
C ALA A 179 1.63 10.27 12.39
N VAL A 180 0.30 10.19 12.51
CA VAL A 180 -0.37 9.58 13.67
C VAL A 180 -0.07 8.08 13.75
N LEU A 181 -0.03 7.39 12.62
CA LEU A 181 0.13 5.93 12.55
C LEU A 181 1.59 5.48 12.46
N ALA A 182 2.45 6.23 11.78
CA ALA A 182 3.76 5.75 11.36
C ALA A 182 4.85 6.82 11.49
N ASP A 183 6.08 6.34 11.56
CA ASP A 183 7.29 7.13 11.44
C ASP A 183 7.79 7.02 9.99
N LEU A 184 8.05 8.16 9.33
CA LEU A 184 8.71 8.16 8.02
C LEU A 184 10.20 7.89 8.23
N LEU A 185 10.68 6.74 7.78
CA LEU A 185 12.10 6.41 7.82
C LEU A 185 12.87 7.22 6.77
N GLY A 186 12.25 7.35 5.60
CA GLY A 186 12.70 8.23 4.52
C GLY A 186 11.85 8.05 3.27
N ALA A 187 12.10 8.88 2.28
CA ALA A 187 11.49 8.83 0.96
C ALA A 187 12.58 9.05 -0.11
N ALA A 188 12.44 8.42 -1.27
CA ALA A 188 13.29 8.69 -2.44
C ALA A 188 12.41 9.18 -3.60
N ARG A 189 12.73 10.32 -4.20
CA ARG A 189 12.00 10.84 -5.36
C ARG A 189 12.71 10.47 -6.65
N LEU A 190 12.06 9.67 -7.46
CA LEU A 190 12.60 9.18 -8.72
C LEU A 190 12.45 10.23 -9.83
N PRO A 191 13.37 10.23 -10.83
CA PRO A 191 13.23 10.99 -12.06
C PRO A 191 11.90 10.77 -12.76
N GLY A 192 11.42 11.81 -13.43
CA GLY A 192 10.31 11.69 -14.36
C GLY A 192 10.65 10.68 -15.47
N GLY A 193 9.74 9.75 -15.74
CA GLY A 193 9.91 8.70 -16.75
C GLY A 193 10.85 7.56 -16.34
N SER A 194 11.18 7.46 -15.04
CA SER A 194 11.97 6.36 -14.46
C SER A 194 11.29 5.00 -14.54
N LEU A 195 9.95 4.96 -14.46
CA LEU A 195 9.17 3.72 -14.55
C LEU A 195 8.93 3.30 -16.00
N ARG A 196 8.56 4.25 -16.87
CA ARG A 196 8.44 4.05 -18.31
C ARG A 196 8.70 5.35 -19.07
N LYS A 197 9.24 5.26 -20.28
CA LYS A 197 9.54 6.40 -21.15
C LYS A 197 8.41 6.64 -22.15
N VAL A 198 7.25 7.04 -21.63
CA VAL A 198 6.06 7.32 -22.45
C VAL A 198 5.55 8.72 -22.16
N ALA A 199 5.09 9.42 -23.18
CA ALA A 199 4.53 10.76 -23.03
C ALA A 199 3.35 10.72 -22.05
N GLY A 200 3.28 11.71 -21.15
CA GLY A 200 2.27 11.75 -20.10
C GLY A 200 2.46 10.73 -18.96
N CYS A 201 3.49 9.86 -19.01
CA CYS A 201 3.87 8.92 -17.95
C CYS A 201 5.24 9.30 -17.34
N ASP A 202 5.50 10.59 -17.21
CA ASP A 202 6.79 11.12 -16.74
C ASP A 202 6.66 12.04 -15.52
N SER A 203 5.62 11.81 -14.70
CA SER A 203 5.54 12.38 -13.37
C SER A 203 6.64 11.79 -12.48
N PRO A 204 7.29 12.58 -11.60
CA PRO A 204 8.12 12.03 -10.55
C PRO A 204 7.27 11.15 -9.62
N VAL A 205 7.89 10.07 -9.13
CA VAL A 205 7.30 9.08 -8.23
C VAL A 205 8.10 9.07 -6.94
N ASP A 206 7.41 9.08 -5.80
CA ASP A 206 8.03 8.96 -4.49
C ASP A 206 7.96 7.51 -4.02
N LEU A 207 9.10 6.96 -3.60
CA LEU A 207 9.20 5.73 -2.83
C LEU A 207 9.28 6.09 -1.34
N LEU A 208 8.20 5.89 -0.60
CA LEU A 208 8.13 6.10 0.84
C LEU A 208 8.52 4.82 1.58
N LEU A 209 9.31 4.95 2.65
CA LEU A 209 9.60 3.88 3.60
C LEU A 209 9.12 4.30 4.99
N LEU A 210 8.09 3.62 5.47
CA LEU A 210 7.37 3.93 6.70
C LEU A 210 7.51 2.77 7.68
N ARG A 211 7.65 3.08 8.97
CA ARG A 211 7.53 2.09 10.05
C ARG A 211 6.21 2.33 10.77
N ARG A 212 5.33 1.32 10.84
CA ARG A 212 4.13 1.42 11.67
C ARG A 212 4.57 1.57 13.12
N ARG A 213 4.20 2.68 13.76
CA ARG A 213 4.65 2.99 15.11
C ARG A 213 4.10 1.95 16.09
N PRO A 214 4.94 1.32 16.93
CA PRO A 214 4.46 0.49 18.03
C PRO A 214 3.63 1.31 19.02
N ASP A 215 2.66 0.67 19.66
CA ASP A 215 1.79 1.35 20.62
C ASP A 215 2.61 1.92 21.79
N GLY A 216 2.25 3.13 22.23
CA GLY A 216 2.93 3.82 23.33
C GLY A 216 4.31 4.43 23.01
N GLN A 217 4.87 4.22 21.81
CA GLN A 217 6.12 4.88 21.42
C GLN A 217 5.88 6.34 21.00
N PRO A 218 6.82 7.27 21.31
CA PRO A 218 6.74 8.64 20.83
C PRO A 218 6.91 8.71 19.31
N ARG A 219 6.47 9.82 18.71
CA ARG A 219 6.74 10.10 17.30
C ARG A 219 8.25 10.16 17.05
N GLY A 220 8.69 9.52 15.98
CA GLY A 220 10.06 9.60 15.48
C GLY A 220 10.12 9.78 13.97
N GLY A 221 11.30 9.60 13.40
CA GLY A 221 11.53 9.63 11.97
C GLY A 221 11.70 11.04 11.39
N ALA A 222 11.70 11.11 10.08
CA ALA A 222 11.79 12.35 9.34
C ALA A 222 10.49 13.15 9.40
N ARG A 223 10.61 14.48 9.30
CA ARG A 223 9.48 15.39 9.13
C ARG A 223 8.99 15.35 7.69
N PHE A 224 7.68 15.36 7.50
CA PHE A 224 7.04 15.34 6.18
C PHE A 224 5.62 15.91 6.15
N GLU A 225 5.08 16.39 7.27
CA GLU A 225 3.69 16.82 7.38
C GLU A 225 3.43 18.09 6.56
N THR A 226 4.41 19.00 6.51
CA THR A 226 4.26 20.28 5.82
C THR A 226 4.90 20.28 4.43
N SER A 227 4.40 21.17 3.58
CA SER A 227 5.06 21.54 2.33
C SER A 227 4.99 23.06 2.20
N VAL A 228 5.94 23.66 1.51
CA VAL A 228 5.99 25.11 1.31
C VAL A 228 6.11 25.42 -0.17
N GLN A 229 5.72 26.63 -0.55
CA GLN A 229 6.03 27.14 -1.87
C GLN A 229 7.44 27.71 -1.88
N PHE A 230 8.19 27.41 -2.93
CA PHE A 230 9.47 28.05 -3.20
C PHE A 230 9.60 28.33 -4.70
N LEU A 231 10.50 29.22 -5.08
CA LEU A 231 10.78 29.52 -6.48
C LEU A 231 11.83 28.54 -7.01
N LEU A 232 11.44 27.74 -8.00
CA LEU A 232 12.34 26.91 -8.81
C LEU A 232 12.28 27.45 -10.24
N ASP A 233 13.42 27.80 -10.82
CA ASP A 233 13.49 28.44 -12.15
C ASP A 233 12.56 29.67 -12.26
N SER A 234 12.46 30.48 -11.19
CA SER A 234 11.54 31.62 -11.07
C SER A 234 10.05 31.28 -11.10
N VAL A 235 9.67 30.00 -11.03
CA VAL A 235 8.28 29.54 -10.95
C VAL A 235 7.96 29.05 -9.53
N PRO A 236 6.82 29.45 -8.94
CA PRO A 236 6.39 28.92 -7.65
C PRO A 236 6.00 27.44 -7.79
N VAL A 237 6.72 26.58 -7.06
CA VAL A 237 6.40 25.15 -6.94
C VAL A 237 6.24 24.78 -5.46
N ARG A 238 5.36 23.81 -5.18
CA ARG A 238 5.23 23.22 -3.84
C ARG A 238 6.30 22.17 -3.63
N HIS A 239 6.82 22.10 -2.42
CA HIS A 239 7.90 21.19 -2.05
C HIS A 239 7.72 20.75 -0.59
N SER A 240 7.69 19.45 -0.35
CA SER A 240 7.64 18.86 0.98
C SER A 240 8.80 19.31 1.86
N GLU A 241 8.53 19.55 3.14
CA GLU A 241 9.57 19.80 4.15
C GLU A 241 10.61 18.65 4.20
N TYR A 242 10.19 17.42 3.87
CA TYR A 242 11.08 16.26 3.83
C TYR A 242 12.26 16.48 2.88
N PHE A 243 11.98 16.90 1.64
CA PHE A 243 12.99 17.07 0.59
C PHE A 243 13.74 18.41 0.72
N GLN A 244 13.22 19.36 1.49
CA GLN A 244 13.99 20.53 1.91
C GLN A 244 15.10 20.15 2.90
N ASP A 245 14.77 19.28 3.86
CA ASP A 245 15.74 18.76 4.83
C ASP A 245 16.67 17.70 4.21
N ARG A 246 16.21 17.01 3.15
CA ARG A 246 16.91 15.92 2.47
C ARG A 246 16.92 16.08 0.95
N PRO A 247 17.60 17.10 0.40
CA PRO A 247 17.64 17.29 -1.05
C PRO A 247 18.33 16.14 -1.79
N GLY A 248 19.28 15.46 -1.15
CA GLY A 248 19.98 14.29 -1.72
C GLY A 248 19.12 13.02 -1.86
N ASP A 249 17.89 13.04 -1.33
CA ASP A 249 16.94 11.94 -1.52
C ASP A 249 16.10 12.09 -2.80
N MET A 250 16.25 13.21 -3.53
CA MET A 250 15.79 13.35 -4.90
C MET A 250 16.88 12.79 -5.84
N LEU A 251 16.55 11.76 -6.62
CA LEU A 251 17.54 11.01 -7.41
C LEU A 251 17.82 11.71 -8.74
N GLY A 252 18.35 12.93 -8.65
CA GLY A 252 18.63 13.82 -9.78
C GLY A 252 18.36 15.27 -9.42
N ARG A 253 18.29 16.12 -10.44
CA ARG A 253 18.13 17.57 -10.25
C ARG A 253 16.67 18.00 -10.32
N PRO A 254 16.12 18.70 -9.30
CA PRO A 254 14.80 19.28 -9.40
C PRO A 254 14.78 20.40 -10.43
N VAL A 255 13.81 20.35 -11.34
CA VAL A 255 13.60 21.36 -12.39
C VAL A 255 12.10 21.61 -12.55
N THR A 256 11.75 22.73 -13.19
CA THR A 256 10.39 22.95 -13.66
C THR A 256 10.18 22.38 -15.05
N LYS A 257 9.05 21.69 -15.24
CA LYS A 257 8.57 21.23 -16.54
C LYS A 257 7.41 22.12 -16.98
N PRO A 258 7.53 22.83 -18.12
CA PRO A 258 6.40 23.52 -18.73
C PRO A 258 5.27 22.54 -19.02
N MET A 259 4.04 22.96 -18.71
CA MET A 259 2.85 22.15 -18.93
C MET A 259 2.02 22.79 -20.04
N PRO A 260 1.44 22.00 -20.97
CA PRO A 260 0.51 22.53 -21.98
C PRO A 260 -0.69 23.25 -21.36
N TRP A 261 -1.10 22.81 -20.16
CA TRP A 261 -2.17 23.42 -19.37
C TRP A 261 -1.77 23.55 -17.90
N GLY A 262 -2.16 24.66 -17.27
CA GLY A 262 -1.88 24.95 -15.87
C GLY A 262 -0.44 25.45 -15.61
N PRO A 263 -0.07 25.63 -14.33
CA PRO A 263 1.26 26.09 -13.97
C PRO A 263 2.33 25.01 -14.28
N PRO A 264 3.60 25.41 -14.50
CA PRO A 264 4.70 24.46 -14.59
C PRO A 264 4.77 23.58 -13.34
N ARG A 265 5.25 22.35 -13.50
CA ARG A 265 5.33 21.37 -12.41
C ARG A 265 6.76 21.04 -12.08
N LEU A 266 7.02 20.74 -10.80
CA LEU A 266 8.29 20.16 -10.39
C LEU A 266 8.41 18.75 -10.98
N THR A 267 9.56 18.49 -11.61
CA THR A 267 10.00 17.14 -11.97
C THR A 267 11.45 16.97 -11.58
N ILE A 268 11.92 15.73 -11.55
CA ILE A 268 13.32 15.42 -11.32
C ILE A 268 13.94 15.03 -12.66
N GLN A 269 14.90 15.83 -13.11
CA GLN A 269 15.72 15.50 -14.26
C GLN A 269 16.78 14.49 -13.82
N PRO A 270 16.90 13.32 -14.49
CA PRO A 270 17.93 12.35 -14.14
C PRO A 270 19.32 12.92 -14.42
N ASP A 271 20.26 12.63 -13.53
CA ASP A 271 21.68 12.87 -13.77
C ASP A 271 22.29 11.73 -14.60
N MET A 272 23.60 11.78 -14.83
CA MET A 272 24.33 10.70 -15.53
C MET A 272 24.49 9.42 -14.69
N VAL A 273 24.02 9.42 -13.44
CA VAL A 273 24.07 8.26 -12.55
C VAL A 273 22.90 7.31 -12.88
N PRO A 274 23.14 5.99 -13.05
CA PRO A 274 22.06 5.04 -13.27
C PRO A 274 21.11 4.95 -12.06
N LEU A 275 19.81 4.86 -12.32
CA LEU A 275 18.77 4.75 -11.29
C LEU A 275 19.05 3.63 -10.26
N ASP A 276 19.62 2.49 -10.68
CA ASP A 276 20.00 1.39 -9.78
C ASP A 276 21.01 1.82 -8.71
N GLN A 277 21.97 2.67 -9.08
CA GLN A 277 23.02 3.16 -8.20
C GLN A 277 22.49 4.22 -7.25
N ASP A 278 21.65 5.13 -7.73
CA ASP A 278 21.00 6.15 -6.90
C ASP A 278 20.07 5.52 -5.86
N LEU A 279 19.17 4.63 -6.29
CA LEU A 279 18.28 3.91 -5.36
C LEU A 279 19.06 3.16 -4.29
N ARG A 280 20.13 2.47 -4.68
CA ARG A 280 21.01 1.76 -3.74
C ARG A 280 21.60 2.70 -2.70
N THR A 281 22.13 3.83 -3.15
CA THR A 281 22.81 4.81 -2.29
C THR A 281 21.85 5.46 -1.32
N THR A 282 20.74 5.99 -1.84
CA THR A 282 19.72 6.70 -1.07
C THR A 282 19.00 5.78 -0.09
N LEU A 283 18.55 4.59 -0.51
CA LEU A 283 17.92 3.66 0.44
C LEU A 283 18.90 3.17 1.49
N SER A 284 20.18 2.96 1.16
CA SER A 284 21.19 2.62 2.18
C SER A 284 21.37 3.73 3.20
N GLN A 285 21.30 4.99 2.78
CA GLN A 285 21.37 6.14 3.69
C GLN A 285 20.12 6.25 4.57
N ILE A 286 18.93 6.09 3.99
CA ILE A 286 17.66 6.05 4.72
C ILE A 286 17.69 4.95 5.80
N VAL A 287 18.14 3.74 5.44
CA VAL A 287 18.29 2.63 6.38
C VAL A 287 19.27 2.95 7.51
N ARG A 288 20.45 3.52 7.18
CA ARG A 288 21.43 3.93 8.21
C ARG A 288 20.85 4.95 9.18
N ASN A 289 20.13 5.95 8.67
CA ASN A 289 19.48 6.96 9.50
C ASN A 289 18.41 6.32 10.41
N ALA A 290 17.57 5.45 9.86
CA ALA A 290 16.55 4.74 10.62
C ALA A 290 17.17 3.88 11.74
N ILE A 291 18.26 3.16 11.47
CA ILE A 291 19.01 2.40 12.48
C ILE A 291 19.56 3.36 13.56
N GLY A 292 20.16 4.49 13.16
CA GLY A 292 20.68 5.50 14.08
C GLY A 292 19.59 6.11 14.98
N TRP A 293 18.35 6.19 14.50
CA TRP A 293 17.19 6.62 15.29
C TRP A 293 16.53 5.49 16.10
N GLY A 294 17.05 4.26 16.03
CA GLY A 294 16.42 3.10 16.65
C GLY A 294 15.10 2.67 16.01
N LEU A 295 14.83 3.11 14.77
CA LEU A 295 13.60 2.87 14.03
C LEU A 295 13.69 1.64 13.10
N THR A 296 14.17 0.52 13.64
CA THR A 296 14.21 -0.78 12.93
C THR A 296 12.87 -1.51 12.99
N ALA A 297 12.66 -2.46 12.09
CA ALA A 297 11.50 -3.33 12.09
C ALA A 297 11.54 -4.30 13.29
N ARG A 298 10.45 -4.36 14.05
CA ARG A 298 10.23 -5.29 15.16
C ARG A 298 8.74 -5.61 15.27
N PRO A 299 8.14 -6.24 14.25
CA PRO A 299 6.74 -6.63 14.35
C PRO A 299 6.60 -7.70 15.44
N ASN A 300 5.54 -7.61 16.25
CA ASN A 300 5.16 -8.62 17.25
C ASN A 300 6.29 -9.04 18.22
N MET A 301 6.60 -8.20 19.22
CA MET A 301 6.97 -8.76 20.53
C MET A 301 5.66 -9.07 21.28
N PRO A 302 5.35 -10.34 21.58
CA PRO A 302 4.39 -10.65 22.62
C PRO A 302 5.04 -10.33 23.97
N GLY A 303 4.62 -9.23 24.61
CA GLY A 303 5.13 -8.88 25.94
C GLY A 303 4.99 -7.40 26.29
N ASP A 304 3.75 -6.93 26.47
CA ASP A 304 3.38 -6.13 27.66
C ASP A 304 1.85 -6.01 27.69
N GLY A 305 1.22 -7.02 28.27
CA GLY A 305 -0.23 -7.14 28.36
C GLY A 305 -0.60 -8.57 28.69
N ARG A 306 -0.55 -8.90 30.00
CA ARG A 306 -1.23 -10.08 30.51
C ARG A 306 -2.69 -9.94 30.11
N ASP A 307 -3.17 -10.84 29.27
CA ASP A 307 -4.49 -11.49 29.35
C ASP A 307 -4.67 -12.43 28.16
N ALA A 308 -3.88 -13.51 28.15
CA ALA A 308 -4.25 -14.72 27.46
C ALA A 308 -4.96 -15.62 28.47
N GLN A 309 -6.24 -15.38 28.72
CA GLN A 309 -7.10 -16.42 29.29
C GLN A 309 -7.27 -17.50 28.23
N SER A 310 -6.40 -18.51 28.28
CA SER A 310 -6.66 -19.79 27.62
C SER A 310 -7.76 -20.51 28.41
N PRO A 311 -8.80 -21.06 27.76
CA PRO A 311 -9.74 -21.93 28.45
C PRO A 311 -9.03 -23.24 28.76
N THR A 312 -8.69 -23.45 30.03
CA THR A 312 -8.12 -24.70 30.54
C THR A 312 -9.06 -25.86 30.20
N GLN A 313 -8.55 -26.79 29.39
CA GLN A 313 -9.14 -28.12 29.22
C GLN A 313 -9.14 -28.84 30.57
N ALA A 314 -10.32 -29.01 31.18
CA ALA A 314 -10.50 -29.91 32.30
C ALA A 314 -10.55 -31.36 31.79
N ARG A 315 -9.44 -32.09 31.94
CA ARG A 315 -9.43 -33.56 31.90
C ARG A 315 -9.99 -34.10 33.22
N GLY A 316 -10.96 -35.00 33.14
CA GLY A 316 -11.66 -35.55 34.28
C GLY A 316 -10.90 -36.61 35.08
N ARG A 317 -11.38 -36.84 36.31
CA ARG A 317 -11.38 -38.09 37.10
C ARG A 317 -12.53 -38.01 38.10
N GLY A 318 -13.45 -38.98 38.11
CA GLY A 318 -14.44 -39.19 39.20
C GLY A 318 -13.90 -40.17 40.26
N PRO A 319 -14.75 -40.85 41.07
CA PRO A 319 -16.09 -40.53 41.57
C PRO A 319 -16.15 -40.54 43.12
N GLY A 320 -17.25 -40.06 43.75
CA GLY A 320 -17.57 -40.44 45.14
C GLY A 320 -18.42 -39.45 45.94
N SER A 321 -19.48 -40.00 46.55
CA SER A 321 -20.24 -39.53 47.73
C SER A 321 -21.19 -38.33 47.60
N THR A 322 -22.49 -38.65 47.52
CA THR A 322 -23.63 -37.91 48.07
C THR A 322 -23.68 -38.06 49.60
N PRO A 323 -24.24 -37.08 50.34
CA PRO A 323 -25.60 -37.25 50.87
C PRO A 323 -26.50 -35.99 50.74
N GLY A 324 -27.81 -36.21 50.92
CA GLY A 324 -28.95 -35.37 50.53
C GLY A 324 -29.39 -34.21 51.47
N PRO A 325 -30.63 -33.70 51.30
CA PRO A 325 -30.97 -32.26 51.34
C PRO A 325 -31.73 -31.82 52.62
N PRO A 326 -32.20 -30.54 52.71
CA PRO A 326 -33.62 -30.31 52.39
C PRO A 326 -34.02 -28.92 51.81
N ALA A 327 -35.20 -28.95 51.13
CA ALA A 327 -36.28 -27.94 50.98
C ALA A 327 -35.96 -26.59 50.28
N SER A 328 -36.78 -26.03 49.37
CA SER A 328 -38.23 -26.15 49.15
C SER A 328 -38.64 -25.74 47.71
N TRP A 329 -39.79 -26.29 47.28
CA TRP A 329 -40.85 -25.82 46.35
C TRP A 329 -40.65 -24.50 45.58
N SER A 330 -41.04 -24.31 44.31
CA SER A 330 -42.30 -24.70 43.64
C SER A 330 -42.29 -24.42 42.12
N GLY A 331 -43.12 -25.15 41.36
CA GLY A 331 -43.75 -24.70 40.09
C GLY A 331 -43.20 -25.40 38.83
N SER A 332 -43.86 -26.44 38.28
CA SER A 332 -44.90 -26.36 37.23
C SER A 332 -44.43 -25.58 35.98
N ASP A 333 -44.51 -26.04 34.74
CA ASP A 333 -45.35 -27.06 34.12
C ASP A 333 -44.78 -27.35 32.71
N ARG A 334 -45.08 -28.55 32.21
CA ARG A 334 -45.19 -29.00 30.80
C ARG A 334 -44.51 -28.26 29.63
N GLY A 335 -43.88 -29.06 28.76
CA GLY A 335 -44.33 -29.09 27.35
C GLY A 335 -43.26 -29.06 26.25
N ARG A 336 -42.91 -30.26 25.77
CA ARG A 336 -42.86 -30.68 24.34
C ARG A 336 -42.09 -29.79 23.33
N ALA A 337 -41.01 -30.35 22.81
CA ALA A 337 -40.30 -29.91 21.61
C ALA A 337 -41.16 -29.94 20.32
N PRO A 338 -40.79 -29.14 19.31
CA PRO A 338 -40.98 -29.52 17.92
C PRO A 338 -39.67 -29.56 17.12
N ALA A 339 -39.76 -30.31 16.03
CA ALA A 339 -38.70 -30.81 15.17
C ALA A 339 -38.11 -29.79 14.19
N ARG A 340 -36.92 -30.15 13.69
CA ARG A 340 -36.19 -29.54 12.56
C ARG A 340 -37.06 -29.35 11.30
N PRO A 341 -36.91 -28.24 10.56
CA PRO A 341 -37.33 -28.16 9.16
C PRO A 341 -36.24 -28.68 8.18
N PRO A 342 -36.64 -29.23 7.01
CA PRO A 342 -35.76 -29.86 6.03
C PRO A 342 -35.14 -28.90 5.00
N SER A 343 -34.04 -29.34 4.38
CA SER A 343 -33.28 -28.66 3.33
C SER A 343 -34.07 -28.49 2.01
N PRO A 344 -33.90 -27.39 1.25
CA PRO A 344 -34.54 -27.23 -0.05
C PRO A 344 -33.82 -27.98 -1.17
N ARG A 345 -34.63 -28.59 -2.04
CA ARG A 345 -34.27 -29.29 -3.29
C ARG A 345 -33.91 -28.32 -4.42
N GLU A 346 -33.01 -28.79 -5.28
CA GLU A 346 -32.66 -28.23 -6.58
C GLU A 346 -33.87 -28.13 -7.53
N MET A 347 -33.89 -27.08 -8.35
CA MET A 347 -34.80 -26.89 -9.49
C MET A 347 -33.97 -26.55 -10.75
N PRO A 348 -34.44 -26.91 -11.95
CA PRO A 348 -33.61 -27.10 -13.14
C PRO A 348 -33.38 -25.80 -13.92
N GLY A 349 -32.27 -25.74 -14.65
CA GLY A 349 -31.85 -24.62 -15.48
C GLY A 349 -32.63 -24.50 -16.81
N PRO A 350 -32.63 -23.31 -17.45
CA PRO A 350 -33.30 -23.10 -18.73
C PRO A 350 -32.45 -23.53 -19.94
N ASP A 351 -33.12 -24.17 -20.89
CA ASP A 351 -32.62 -24.57 -22.21
C ASP A 351 -32.22 -23.37 -23.08
N HIS A 352 -31.04 -23.45 -23.69
CA HIS A 352 -30.61 -22.60 -24.80
C HIS A 352 -30.62 -23.42 -26.11
N PRO A 353 -31.38 -23.02 -27.15
CA PRO A 353 -31.18 -23.56 -28.49
C PRO A 353 -30.03 -22.83 -29.21
N GLY A 354 -29.15 -23.63 -29.84
CA GLY A 354 -28.05 -23.19 -30.68
C GLY A 354 -28.46 -22.65 -32.06
N PRO A 355 -27.47 -22.38 -32.93
CA PRO A 355 -27.56 -21.37 -33.99
C PRO A 355 -28.16 -21.90 -35.30
N GLN A 356 -28.72 -20.99 -36.10
CA GLN A 356 -28.97 -21.19 -37.52
C GLN A 356 -28.32 -20.06 -38.32
N LEU A 357 -27.41 -20.48 -39.21
CA LEU A 357 -26.84 -19.85 -40.42
C LEU A 357 -26.21 -18.45 -40.34
#